data_AF-A0A0P7CZW4-F1
#
_entry.id   AF-A0A0P7CZW4-F1
#
_cell.length_a   1.000
_cell.length_b   1.000
_cell.length_c   1.000
_cell.angle_alpha   90.00
_cell.angle_beta   90.00
_cell.angle_gamma   90.00
#
_symmetry.space_group_name_H-M   'P 1'
#
loop_
_entity.id
_entity.type
_entity.pdbx_description
1 polymer ?
#
loop_
_entity_poly.entity_id
_entity_poly.type
_entity_poly.pdbx_seq_one_letter_code
_entity_poly.pdbx_strand_id
1 'polypeptide(L)'
;MNPTAQAALDRARHPTPAPVFSTMTAPKPDKPLPMPVPTGLINEYMRQQAREDARDMVRAHRAKLNDTNGVAQVIEVLKRAATGRPGSVVQGFLDVIQVLQEHGQ
;
A
#
# COMPACT_ATOMS: atom_id res chain seq x y z
N MET A 1 7.54 49.06 -14.88
CA MET A 1 7.84 47.67 -14.51
C MET A 1 6.68 47.13 -13.69
N ASN A 2 6.20 45.92 -13.95
CA ASN A 2 4.98 45.39 -13.35
C ASN A 2 5.31 44.67 -12.00
N PRO A 3 4.77 45.12 -10.86
CA PRO A 3 5.11 44.60 -9.53
C PRO A 3 4.79 43.10 -9.37
N THR A 4 3.82 42.59 -10.13
CA THR A 4 3.43 41.18 -10.11
C THR A 4 4.53 40.27 -10.70
N ALA A 5 5.31 40.78 -11.66
CA ALA A 5 6.41 40.03 -12.26
C ALA A 5 7.62 39.91 -11.31
N GLN A 6 7.86 40.93 -10.47
CA GLN A 6 8.91 40.89 -9.44
C GLN A 6 8.56 39.90 -8.33
N ALA A 7 7.30 39.85 -7.90
CA ALA A 7 6.85 38.87 -6.91
C ALA A 7 6.98 37.41 -7.41
N ALA A 8 6.70 37.16 -8.70
CA ALA A 8 6.87 35.83 -9.30
C ALA A 8 8.34 35.42 -9.41
N LEU A 9 9.22 36.36 -9.77
CA LEU A 9 10.66 36.11 -9.88
C LEU A 9 11.31 35.86 -8.51
N ASP A 10 10.86 36.58 -7.48
CA ASP A 10 11.37 36.42 -6.12
C ASP A 10 10.94 35.08 -5.49
N ARG A 11 9.72 34.61 -5.82
CA ARG A 11 9.24 33.28 -5.43
C ARG A 11 10.02 32.14 -6.09
N ALA A 12 10.47 32.32 -7.34
CA ALA A 12 11.26 31.31 -8.06
C ALA A 12 12.71 31.20 -7.56
N ARG A 13 13.21 32.20 -6.83
CA ARG A 13 14.55 32.21 -6.23
C ARG A 13 14.62 31.51 -4.87
N HIS A 14 13.49 31.12 -4.30
CA HIS A 14 13.43 30.34 -3.07
C HIS A 14 13.27 28.86 -3.41
N PRO A 15 14.37 28.07 -3.48
CA PRO A 15 14.25 26.63 -3.64
C PRO A 15 13.54 26.06 -2.41
N THR A 16 12.33 25.53 -2.60
CA THR A 16 11.69 24.68 -1.60
C THR A 16 12.62 23.49 -1.31
N PRO A 17 12.94 23.19 -0.05
CA PRO A 17 13.79 22.06 0.27
C PRO A 17 13.16 20.79 -0.29
N ALA A 18 13.94 20.02 -1.04
CA ALA A 18 13.54 18.73 -1.57
C ALA A 18 13.07 17.83 -0.41
N PRO A 19 12.04 16.99 -0.60
CA PRO A 19 11.65 16.02 0.40
C PRO A 19 12.83 15.08 0.65
N VAL A 20 13.41 15.15 1.84
CA VAL A 20 14.43 14.21 2.31
C VAL A 20 13.79 12.85 2.49
N PHE A 21 13.95 11.96 1.51
CA PHE A 21 13.73 10.54 1.72
C PHE A 21 14.86 10.02 2.63
N SER A 22 14.58 9.88 3.92
CA SER A 22 15.51 9.28 4.88
C SER A 22 15.76 7.81 4.54
N THR A 23 16.95 7.49 4.06
CA THR A 23 17.48 6.12 3.89
C THR A 23 18.00 5.53 5.20
N MET A 24 17.27 5.69 6.32
CA MET A 24 17.64 5.01 7.57
C MET A 24 16.98 3.65 7.62
N THR A 25 17.81 2.61 7.52
CA THR A 25 17.47 1.22 7.84
C THR A 25 17.05 1.14 9.31
N ALA A 26 15.75 1.20 9.59
CA ALA A 26 15.23 1.08 10.95
C ALA A 26 15.18 -0.40 11.38
N PRO A 27 15.64 -0.75 12.60
CA PRO A 27 15.43 -2.08 13.16
C PRO A 27 13.94 -2.35 13.37
N LYS A 28 13.50 -3.59 13.09
CA LYS A 28 12.12 -4.07 13.27
C LYS A 28 11.54 -3.63 14.62
N PRO A 29 10.43 -2.86 14.64
CA PRO A 29 9.58 -2.78 15.81
C PRO A 29 8.56 -3.93 15.76
N ASP A 30 8.46 -4.73 16.83
CA ASP A 30 7.37 -5.68 17.11
C ASP A 30 6.01 -4.98 17.40
N LYS A 31 5.85 -3.77 16.90
CA LYS A 31 4.63 -2.97 17.00
C LYS A 31 4.08 -2.88 15.58
N PRO A 32 2.80 -3.21 15.32
CA PRO A 32 2.22 -2.97 14.01
C PRO A 32 2.44 -1.49 13.70
N LEU A 33 3.32 -1.22 12.74
CA LEU A 33 3.58 0.14 12.25
C LEU A 33 2.20 0.70 11.92
N PRO A 34 1.86 1.91 12.38
CA PRO A 34 0.64 2.56 11.93
C PRO A 34 0.76 2.66 10.41
N MET A 35 0.06 1.77 9.72
CA MET A 35 0.11 1.69 8.27
C MET A 35 -0.32 3.06 7.79
N PRO A 36 0.49 3.76 6.98
CA PRO A 36 0.13 5.07 6.49
C PRO A 36 -1.22 4.93 5.79
N VAL A 37 -2.26 5.47 6.42
CA VAL A 37 -3.59 5.47 5.83
C VAL A 37 -3.44 6.25 4.55
N PRO A 38 -3.67 5.62 3.39
CA PRO A 38 -3.37 6.27 2.13
C PRO A 38 -4.31 7.48 1.96
N THR A 39 -3.83 8.67 2.28
CA THR A 39 -4.62 9.90 2.19
C THR A 39 -4.61 10.37 0.74
N GLY A 40 -5.81 10.46 0.13
CA GLY A 40 -6.02 10.94 -1.23
C GLY A 40 -6.75 9.96 -2.16
N LEU A 41 -7.56 10.50 -3.08
CA LEU A 41 -8.43 9.74 -3.99
C LEU A 41 -7.68 8.68 -4.81
N ILE A 42 -6.46 8.99 -5.27
CA ILE A 42 -5.65 8.05 -6.07
C ILE A 42 -5.22 6.86 -5.21
N ASN A 43 -4.87 7.11 -3.96
CA ASN A 43 -4.43 6.06 -3.05
C ASN A 43 -5.59 5.16 -2.61
N GLU A 44 -6.78 5.74 -2.43
CA GLU A 44 -8.01 4.99 -2.19
C GLU A 44 -8.38 4.12 -3.40
N TYR A 45 -8.32 4.67 -4.61
CA TYR A 45 -8.52 3.91 -5.84
C TYR A 45 -7.53 2.74 -5.96
N MET A 46 -6.23 3.00 -5.72
CA MET A 46 -5.21 1.95 -5.74
C MET A 46 -5.46 0.85 -4.71
N ARG A 47 -5.96 1.20 -3.51
CA ARG A 47 -6.35 0.22 -2.48
C ARG A 47 -7.54 -0.61 -2.95
N GLN A 48 -8.58 0.03 -3.50
CA GLN A 48 -9.77 -0.67 -4.01
C GLN A 48 -9.41 -1.61 -5.16
N GLN A 49 -8.61 -1.15 -6.12
CA GLN A 49 -8.13 -1.99 -7.22
C GLN A 49 -7.33 -3.18 -6.71
N ALA A 50 -6.38 -2.95 -5.79
CA ALA A 50 -5.58 -4.01 -5.20
C ALA A 50 -6.43 -5.03 -4.43
N ARG A 51 -7.55 -4.59 -3.82
CA ARG A 51 -8.51 -5.46 -3.16
C ARG A 51 -9.23 -6.37 -4.16
N GLU A 52 -9.63 -5.85 -5.32
CA GLU A 52 -10.24 -6.66 -6.38
C GLU A 52 -9.24 -7.65 -6.96
N ASP A 53 -8.00 -7.21 -7.25
CA ASP A 53 -6.94 -8.10 -7.73
C ASP A 53 -6.66 -9.23 -6.73
N ALA A 54 -6.59 -8.91 -5.43
CA ALA A 54 -6.42 -9.90 -4.37
C ALA A 54 -7.59 -10.89 -4.30
N ARG A 55 -8.84 -10.43 -4.48
CA ARG A 55 -10.03 -11.31 -4.53
C ARG A 55 -9.98 -12.26 -5.72
N ASP A 56 -9.55 -11.78 -6.89
CA ASP A 56 -9.41 -12.61 -8.07
C ASP A 56 -8.30 -13.65 -7.91
N MET A 57 -7.19 -13.28 -7.26
CA MET A 57 -6.15 -14.26 -6.88
C MET A 57 -6.70 -15.34 -5.95
N VAL A 58 -7.51 -14.99 -4.95
CA VAL A 58 -8.15 -15.96 -4.05
C VAL A 58 -9.08 -16.89 -4.83
N ARG A 59 -9.90 -16.35 -5.74
CA ARG A 59 -10.79 -17.14 -6.61
C ARG A 59 -10.01 -18.11 -7.50
N ALA A 60 -8.90 -17.66 -8.08
CA ALA A 60 -8.03 -18.52 -8.88
C ALA A 60 -7.42 -19.67 -8.05
N HIS A 61 -7.22 -19.46 -6.74
CA HIS A 61 -6.69 -20.46 -5.82
C HIS A 61 -7.79 -21.20 -5.04
N ARG A 62 -9.06 -21.10 -5.45
CA ARG A 62 -10.20 -21.72 -4.76
C ARG A 62 -10.02 -23.21 -4.51
N ALA A 63 -9.41 -23.94 -5.46
CA ALA A 63 -9.13 -25.37 -5.29
C ALA A 63 -8.22 -25.65 -4.08
N LYS A 64 -7.20 -24.82 -3.86
CA LYS A 64 -6.27 -24.96 -2.73
C LYS A 64 -6.91 -24.62 -1.40
N LEU A 65 -7.91 -23.72 -1.37
CA LEU A 65 -8.58 -23.33 -0.12
C LEU A 65 -9.24 -24.50 0.61
N ASN A 66 -9.59 -25.57 -0.10
CA ASN A 66 -10.22 -26.77 0.49
C ASN A 66 -9.20 -27.73 1.12
N ASP A 67 -7.90 -27.52 0.94
CA ASP A 67 -6.85 -28.34 1.55
C ASP A 67 -6.67 -27.97 3.03
N THR A 68 -6.17 -28.92 3.84
CA THR A 68 -5.97 -28.76 5.29
C THR A 68 -5.12 -27.54 5.68
N ASN A 69 -4.25 -27.06 4.79
CA ASN A 69 -3.44 -25.83 4.97
C ASN A 69 -3.63 -24.82 3.83
N GLY A 70 -4.73 -24.95 3.09
CA GLY A 70 -5.03 -24.19 1.89
C GLY A 70 -5.03 -22.69 2.07
N VAL A 71 -5.74 -22.24 3.11
CA VAL A 71 -5.88 -20.82 3.45
C VAL A 71 -4.53 -20.19 3.78
N ALA A 72 -3.69 -20.88 4.56
CA ALA A 72 -2.34 -20.40 4.89
C ALA A 72 -1.47 -20.24 3.63
N GLN A 73 -1.54 -21.18 2.69
CA GLN A 73 -0.81 -21.08 1.42
C GLN A 73 -1.28 -19.90 0.56
N VAL A 74 -2.60 -19.67 0.48
CA VAL A 74 -3.15 -18.54 -0.27
C VAL A 74 -2.75 -17.21 0.37
N ILE A 75 -2.74 -17.12 1.70
CA ILE A 75 -2.24 -15.94 2.42
C ILE A 75 -0.78 -15.66 2.08
N GLU A 76 0.09 -16.67 2.05
CA GLU A 76 1.50 -16.48 1.68
C GLU A 76 1.68 -16.02 0.23
N VAL A 77 0.86 -16.53 -0.69
CA VAL A 77 0.84 -16.04 -2.09
C VAL A 77 0.43 -14.57 -2.15
N LEU A 78 -0.61 -14.17 -1.42
CA LEU A 78 -1.06 -12.77 -1.36
C LEU A 78 0.01 -11.85 -0.76
N LYS A 79 0.67 -12.25 0.33
CA LYS A 79 1.79 -11.48 0.91
C LYS A 79 2.94 -11.31 -0.07
N ARG A 80 3.29 -12.38 -0.81
CA ARG A 80 4.33 -12.31 -1.85
C ARG A 80 3.94 -11.35 -2.97
N ALA A 81 2.69 -11.37 -3.42
CA ALA A 81 2.19 -10.47 -4.45
C ALA A 81 2.17 -8.98 -4.03
N ALA A 82 1.98 -8.73 -2.73
CA ALA A 82 2.04 -7.39 -2.14
C ALA A 82 3.47 -6.89 -1.90
N THR A 83 4.49 -7.76 -1.90
CA THR A 83 5.87 -7.38 -1.58
C THR A 83 6.42 -6.40 -2.62
N GLY A 84 6.98 -5.27 -2.18
CA GLY A 84 7.53 -4.24 -3.07
C GLY A 84 6.49 -3.34 -3.74
N ARG A 85 5.20 -3.47 -3.40
CA ARG A 85 4.12 -2.60 -3.92
C ARG A 85 3.98 -1.31 -3.09
N PRO A 86 3.35 -0.26 -3.64
CA PRO A 86 2.99 0.94 -2.88
C PRO A 86 2.11 0.61 -1.66
N GLY A 87 2.21 1.39 -0.58
CA GLY A 87 1.50 1.10 0.67
C GLY A 87 -0.03 1.00 0.55
N SER A 88 -0.63 1.76 -0.38
CA SER A 88 -2.06 1.66 -0.72
C SER A 88 -2.45 0.30 -1.30
N VAL A 89 -1.61 -0.24 -2.18
CA VAL A 89 -1.79 -1.57 -2.77
C VAL A 89 -1.60 -2.63 -1.69
N VAL A 90 -0.56 -2.52 -0.88
CA VAL A 90 -0.31 -3.44 0.24
C VAL A 90 -1.52 -3.49 1.19
N GLN A 91 -2.10 -2.33 1.49
CA GLN A 91 -3.33 -2.24 2.29
C GLN A 91 -4.51 -3.00 1.67
N GLY A 92 -4.72 -2.89 0.35
CA GLY A 92 -5.79 -3.62 -0.32
C GLY A 92 -5.62 -5.14 -0.24
N PHE A 93 -4.39 -5.64 -0.34
CA PHE A 93 -4.09 -7.07 -0.13
C PHE A 93 -4.28 -7.50 1.33
N LEU A 94 -3.86 -6.67 2.29
CA LEU A 94 -4.04 -6.94 3.72
C LEU A 94 -5.52 -7.03 4.11
N ASP A 95 -6.38 -6.17 3.55
CA ASP A 95 -7.82 -6.23 3.78
C ASP A 95 -8.41 -7.60 3.41
N VAL A 96 -7.93 -8.21 2.32
CA VAL A 96 -8.40 -9.54 1.89
C VAL A 96 -7.78 -10.66 2.74
N ILE A 97 -6.50 -10.54 3.09
CA ILE A 97 -5.83 -11.49 3.99
C ILE A 97 -6.56 -11.53 5.34
N GLN A 98 -6.94 -10.39 5.89
CA GLN A 98 -7.66 -10.32 7.15
C GLN A 98 -9.02 -11.03 7.06
N VAL A 99 -9.79 -10.79 5.99
CA VAL A 99 -11.06 -11.49 5.74
C VAL A 99 -10.85 -13.01 5.63
N LEU A 100 -9.78 -13.47 4.97
CA LEU A 100 -9.45 -14.89 4.89
C LEU A 100 -9.06 -15.50 6.24
N GLN A 101 -8.42 -14.73 7.11
CA GLN A 101 -8.07 -15.19 8.46
C GLN A 101 -9.31 -15.27 9.38
N GLU A 102 -10.24 -14.33 9.22
CA GLU A 102 -11.48 -14.27 10.01
C GLU A 102 -12.52 -15.33 9.58
N HIS A 103 -12.59 -15.65 8.28
CA HIS A 103 -13.64 -16.52 7.71
C HIS A 103 -13.13 -17.84 7.10
N GLY A 104 -11.81 -18.08 7.06
CA GLY A 104 -11.20 -19.27 6.48
C GLY A 104 -10.94 -20.42 7.47
N GLN A 105 -11.52 -20.36 8.67
CA GLN A 105 -11.58 -21.44 9.65
C GLN A 105 -12.89 -22.22 9.49
#